data_AF-A0A9P4MI25-F1
#
_entry.id   AF-A0A9P4MI25-F1
#
_cell.length_a   1.000
_cell.length_b   1.000
_cell.length_c   1.000
_cell.angle_alpha   90.00
_cell.angle_beta   90.00
_cell.angle_gamma   90.00
#
_symmetry.space_group_name_H-M   'P 1'
#
loop_
_entity.id
_entity.type
_entity.pdbx_description
1 polymer ?
#
loop_
_entity_poly.entity_id
_entity_poly.type
_entity_poly.pdbx_seq_one_letter_code
_entity_poly.pdbx_strand_id
1 'polypeptide(L)'
;MHFSTVLVSLAILLAGEVLCAKIAYVGRYLENQQLLKHIRSDTIPDNKVQIVLKGVKRWSQDDFNAKQADNGIITVYNVQYADSKGEAVSMVREIQSKVKRHIKD
;
A
#
# COMPACT_ATOMS: atom_id res chain seq x y z
N MET A 1 43.77 26.97 -15.73
CA MET A 1 43.75 25.50 -15.67
C MET A 1 42.80 25.07 -14.58
N HIS A 2 41.83 24.23 -14.98
CA HIS A 2 40.68 23.66 -14.31
C HIS A 2 40.65 23.59 -12.77
N PHE A 3 39.94 24.54 -12.13
CA PHE A 3 39.19 24.28 -10.89
C PHE A 3 37.79 23.82 -11.29
N SER A 4 37.60 22.54 -11.63
CA SER A 4 36.29 22.05 -12.10
C SER A 4 35.85 20.69 -11.53
N THR A 5 36.55 20.14 -10.55
CA THR A 5 36.38 18.71 -10.21
C THR A 5 35.93 18.42 -8.78
N VAL A 6 35.40 19.42 -8.06
CA VAL A 6 34.88 19.21 -6.69
C VAL A 6 33.35 19.36 -6.60
N LEU A 7 32.69 19.97 -7.59
CA LEU A 7 31.23 20.19 -7.53
C LEU A 7 30.36 19.06 -8.10
N VAL A 8 30.92 18.11 -8.86
CA VAL A 8 30.11 17.14 -9.60
C VAL A 8 29.77 15.89 -8.77
N SER A 9 30.52 15.61 -7.69
CA SER A 9 30.35 14.39 -6.90
C SER A 9 29.23 14.44 -5.85
N LEU A 10 28.70 15.63 -5.53
CA LEU A 10 27.69 15.81 -4.48
C LEU A 10 26.25 15.76 -4.99
N ALA A 11 26.02 15.94 -6.30
CA ALA A 11 24.68 15.90 -6.90
C ALA A 11 24.14 14.48 -7.16
N ILE A 12 25.01 13.47 -7.20
CA ILE A 12 24.62 12.09 -7.55
C ILE A 12 24.03 11.33 -6.34
N LEU A 13 24.32 11.76 -5.10
CA LEU A 13 23.75 11.16 -3.88
C LEU A 13 22.30 11.59 -3.57
N LEU A 14 21.76 12.57 -4.30
CA LEU A 14 20.38 13.06 -4.15
C LEU A 14 19.40 12.38 -5.12
N ALA A 15 19.89 11.58 -6.06
CA ALA A 15 19.07 10.60 -6.77
C ALA A 15 18.87 9.36 -5.86
N GLY A 16 18.40 9.58 -4.64
CA GLY A 16 17.81 8.52 -3.84
C GLY A 16 16.57 8.08 -4.58
N GLU A 17 16.71 7.09 -5.46
CA GLU A 17 15.58 6.33 -5.98
C GLU A 17 14.81 5.87 -4.75
N VAL A 18 13.70 6.56 -4.44
CA VAL A 18 12.80 6.12 -3.40
C VAL A 18 12.19 4.85 -3.96
N LEU A 19 12.85 3.73 -3.70
CA LEU A 19 12.35 2.42 -4.07
C LEU A 19 10.93 2.32 -3.53
N CYS A 20 9.99 2.09 -4.44
CA CYS A 20 8.57 2.11 -4.16
C CYS A 20 7.99 0.70 -4.36
N ALA A 21 7.36 0.19 -3.32
CA ALA A 21 6.64 -1.06 -3.33
C ALA A 21 5.24 -0.85 -3.89
N LYS A 22 4.74 -1.84 -4.63
CA LYS A 22 3.35 -1.85 -5.08
C LYS A 22 2.45 -2.34 -3.96
N ILE A 23 1.31 -1.66 -3.77
CA ILE A 23 0.27 -2.07 -2.85
C ILE A 23 -1.08 -2.21 -3.58
N ALA A 24 -1.83 -3.24 -3.25
CA ALA A 24 -3.17 -3.51 -3.75
C ALA A 24 -4.15 -3.60 -2.58
N TYR A 25 -5.17 -2.74 -2.58
CA TYR A 25 -6.28 -2.73 -1.64
C TYR A 25 -7.45 -3.50 -2.25
N VAL A 26 -7.92 -4.54 -1.56
CA VAL A 26 -8.89 -5.50 -2.07
C VAL A 26 -10.09 -5.55 -1.14
N GLY A 27 -11.25 -5.14 -1.65
CA GLY A 27 -12.55 -5.33 -1.00
C GLY A 27 -13.25 -6.54 -1.61
N ARG A 28 -13.42 -7.60 -0.83
CA ARG A 28 -14.10 -8.84 -1.20
C ARG A 28 -15.56 -8.76 -0.78
N TYR A 29 -16.49 -9.11 -1.67
CA TYR A 29 -17.92 -9.10 -1.41
C TYR A 29 -18.59 -10.31 -2.03
N LEU A 30 -19.76 -10.67 -1.52
CA LEU A 30 -20.61 -11.72 -2.08
C LEU A 30 -21.72 -11.09 -2.91
N GLU A 31 -21.90 -11.57 -4.14
CA GLU A 31 -23.02 -11.20 -5.00
C GLU A 31 -23.50 -12.46 -5.69
N ASN A 32 -24.79 -12.81 -5.55
CA ASN A 32 -25.37 -14.02 -6.13
C ASN A 32 -24.58 -15.31 -5.81
N GLN A 33 -24.14 -15.46 -4.55
CA GLN A 33 -23.28 -16.57 -4.07
C GLN A 33 -21.89 -16.65 -4.72
N GLN A 34 -21.49 -15.65 -5.51
CA GLN A 34 -20.15 -15.55 -6.10
C GLN A 34 -19.28 -14.61 -5.26
N LEU A 35 -18.04 -15.04 -5.01
CA LEU A 35 -17.04 -14.19 -4.38
C LEU A 35 -16.43 -13.26 -5.43
N LEU A 36 -16.75 -11.97 -5.32
CA LEU A 36 -16.23 -10.92 -6.18
C LEU A 36 -15.27 -10.02 -5.41
N LYS A 37 -14.50 -9.23 -6.16
CA LYS A 37 -13.48 -8.33 -5.60
C LYS A 37 -13.48 -6.97 -6.28
N HIS A 38 -13.34 -5.93 -5.48
CA HIS A 38 -12.95 -4.60 -5.92
C HIS A 38 -11.48 -4.39 -5.57
N ILE A 39 -10.66 -3.99 -6.54
CA ILE A 39 -9.22 -3.80 -6.35
C ILE A 39 -8.85 -2.36 -6.70
N ARG A 40 -8.03 -1.75 -5.85
CA ARG A 40 -7.35 -0.49 -6.15
C ARG A 40 -5.86 -0.63 -5.86
N SER A 41 -5.02 -0.25 -6.81
CA SER A 41 -3.56 -0.30 -6.66
C SER A 41 -2.99 1.08 -6.39
N ASP A 42 -1.87 1.12 -5.67
CA ASP A 42 -1.09 2.32 -5.36
C ASP A 42 0.38 1.94 -5.18
N THR A 43 1.23 2.94 -4.92
CA THR A 43 2.64 2.74 -4.53
C THR A 43 2.91 3.31 -3.15
N ILE A 44 3.80 2.67 -2.40
CA ILE A 44 4.29 3.17 -1.11
C ILE A 44 5.82 3.09 -1.08
N PRO A 45 6.50 3.92 -0.26
CA PRO A 45 7.93 3.77 -0.06
C PRO A 45 8.29 2.38 0.52
N ASP A 46 9.39 1.78 0.05
CA ASP A 46 9.85 0.45 0.48
C ASP A 46 10.07 0.36 1.99
N ASN A 47 10.59 1.42 2.60
CA ASN A 47 10.80 1.49 4.04
C ASN A 47 9.49 1.47 4.87
N LYS A 48 8.33 1.67 4.23
CA LYS A 48 7.00 1.61 4.88
C LYS A 48 6.32 0.25 4.72
N VAL A 49 6.85 -0.67 3.91
CA VAL A 49 6.28 -2.02 3.66
C VAL A 49 6.00 -2.76 4.98
N GLN A 50 7.00 -2.87 5.85
CA GLN A 50 6.88 -3.59 7.12
C GLN A 50 5.89 -2.92 8.08
N ILE A 51 5.78 -1.60 8.03
CA ILE A 51 4.84 -0.83 8.84
C ILE A 51 3.41 -1.17 8.41
N VAL A 52 3.15 -1.23 7.10
CA VAL A 52 1.84 -1.64 6.58
C VAL A 52 1.51 -3.09 6.95
N LEU A 53 2.44 -4.02 6.73
CA LEU A 53 2.22 -5.45 7.02
C LEU A 53 1.86 -5.72 8.49
N LYS A 54 2.53 -5.03 9.43
CA LYS A 54 2.30 -5.21 10.87
C LYS A 54 1.17 -4.32 11.41
N GLY A 55 0.94 -3.16 10.78
CA GLY A 55 0.06 -2.12 11.28
C GLY A 55 -1.38 -2.22 10.80
N VAL A 56 -1.62 -2.66 9.56
CA VAL A 56 -2.96 -2.65 8.93
C VAL A 56 -4.01 -3.32 9.80
N LYS A 57 -3.71 -4.48 10.38
CA LYS A 57 -4.62 -5.19 11.27
C LYS A 57 -5.04 -4.34 12.47
N ARG A 58 -4.10 -3.65 13.10
CA ARG A 58 -4.37 -2.76 14.24
C ARG A 58 -5.10 -1.48 13.82
N TRP A 59 -4.69 -0.84 12.72
CA TRP A 59 -5.30 0.42 12.24
C TRP A 59 -6.74 0.25 11.76
N SER A 60 -7.05 -0.96 11.28
CA SER A 60 -8.37 -1.35 10.84
C SER A 60 -9.22 -2.01 11.92
N GLN A 61 -8.77 -2.09 13.17
CA GLN A 61 -9.51 -2.76 14.24
C GLN A 61 -9.88 -4.21 13.87
N ASP A 62 -8.93 -4.94 13.28
CA ASP A 62 -9.07 -6.32 12.81
C ASP A 62 -9.95 -6.53 11.56
N ASP A 63 -10.48 -5.46 10.94
CA ASP A 63 -11.30 -5.55 9.72
C ASP A 63 -10.49 -5.90 8.46
N PHE A 64 -9.18 -5.60 8.46
CA PHE A 64 -8.29 -5.86 7.33
C PHE A 64 -7.04 -6.62 7.74
N ASN A 65 -6.51 -7.39 6.80
CA ASN A 65 -5.22 -8.03 6.92
C ASN A 65 -4.34 -7.65 5.72
N ALA A 66 -3.03 -7.79 5.90
CA ALA A 66 -2.04 -7.49 4.87
C ALA A 66 -1.12 -8.69 4.68
N LYS A 67 -0.75 -8.97 3.42
CA LYS A 67 0.26 -9.97 3.07
C LYS A 67 1.15 -9.45 1.95
N GLN A 68 2.40 -9.86 1.92
CA GLN A 68 3.28 -9.64 0.78
C GLN A 68 3.27 -10.90 -0.09
N ALA A 69 2.97 -10.75 -1.37
CA ALA A 69 3.08 -11.84 -2.34
C ALA A 69 4.52 -11.98 -2.83
N ASP A 70 4.86 -13.15 -3.41
CA ASP A 70 6.21 -13.47 -3.90
C ASP A 70 6.71 -12.50 -4.99
N ASN A 71 5.78 -11.84 -5.68
CA ASN A 71 6.07 -10.79 -6.66
C ASN A 71 6.35 -9.40 -6.04
N GLY A 72 6.50 -9.32 -4.72
CA GLY A 72 6.79 -8.10 -3.97
C GLY A 72 5.58 -7.19 -3.74
N ILE A 73 4.39 -7.52 -4.28
CA ILE A 73 3.18 -6.71 -4.12
C ILE A 73 2.58 -6.95 -2.74
N ILE A 74 2.35 -5.87 -2.00
CA ILE A 74 1.58 -5.91 -0.75
C ILE A 74 0.09 -5.97 -1.11
N THR A 75 -0.63 -6.95 -0.58
CA THR A 75 -2.08 -7.04 -0.72
C THR A 75 -2.73 -6.80 0.64
N VAL A 76 -3.55 -5.75 0.73
CA VAL A 76 -4.42 -5.45 1.88
C VAL A 76 -5.84 -5.88 1.54
N TYR A 77 -6.46 -6.70 2.37
CA TYR A 77 -7.78 -7.26 2.09
C TYR A 77 -8.66 -7.31 3.35
N ASN A 78 -9.96 -7.10 3.17
CA ASN A 78 -10.95 -7.20 4.24
C ASN A 78 -11.07 -8.63 4.75
N VAL A 79 -11.12 -8.83 6.07
CA VAL A 79 -11.23 -10.15 6.71
C VAL A 79 -12.64 -10.71 6.50
N GLN A 80 -13.67 -9.92 6.82
CA GLN A 80 -15.07 -10.23 6.55
C GLN A 80 -15.49 -9.70 5.18
N TYR A 81 -16.30 -10.47 4.45
CA TYR A 81 -16.82 -10.05 3.16
C TYR A 81 -17.84 -8.93 3.33
N ALA A 82 -17.77 -7.92 2.46
CA ALA A 82 -18.77 -6.88 2.38
C ALA A 82 -20.07 -7.43 1.78
N ASP A 83 -21.20 -6.83 2.15
CA ASP A 83 -22.55 -7.21 1.70
C ASP A 83 -22.81 -6.78 0.26
N SER A 84 -22.05 -5.82 -0.25
CA SER A 84 -22.23 -5.30 -1.60
C SER A 84 -20.93 -4.79 -2.21
N LYS A 85 -20.95 -4.61 -3.54
CA LYS A 85 -19.89 -3.90 -4.26
C LYS A 85 -19.66 -2.48 -3.73
N GLY A 86 -20.74 -1.76 -3.39
CA GLY A 86 -20.66 -0.38 -2.90
C GLY A 86 -19.93 -0.29 -1.56
N GLU A 87 -20.22 -1.22 -0.65
CA GLU A 87 -19.51 -1.33 0.61
C GLU A 87 -18.05 -1.74 0.41
N ALA A 88 -17.75 -2.71 -0.46
CA ALA A 88 -16.38 -3.08 -0.79
C ALA A 88 -15.55 -1.90 -1.31
N VAL A 89 -16.16 -1.01 -2.10
CA VAL A 89 -15.53 0.23 -2.58
C VAL A 89 -15.26 1.20 -1.42
N SER A 90 -16.24 1.39 -0.53
CA SER A 90 -16.10 2.26 0.65
C SER A 90 -15.01 1.75 1.59
N MET A 91 -15.00 0.45 1.90
CA MET A 91 -13.98 -0.24 2.66
C MET A 91 -12.58 -0.04 2.06
N VAL A 92 -12.41 -0.22 0.74
CA VAL A 92 -11.13 0.02 0.05
C VAL A 92 -10.68 1.47 0.17
N ARG A 93 -11.58 2.43 0.01
CA ARG A 93 -11.26 3.87 0.16
C ARG A 93 -10.83 4.19 1.58
N GLU A 94 -11.53 3.65 2.58
CA GLU A 94 -11.24 3.87 3.98
C GLU A 94 -9.86 3.32 4.35
N ILE A 95 -9.57 2.06 4.02
CA ILE A 95 -8.28 1.46 4.39
C ILE A 95 -7.12 2.13 3.65
N GLN A 96 -7.31 2.54 2.39
CA GLN A 96 -6.30 3.31 1.67
C GLN A 96 -6.02 4.64 2.36
N SER A 97 -7.05 5.35 2.82
CA SER A 97 -6.91 6.60 3.58
C SER A 97 -6.15 6.37 4.90
N LYS A 98 -6.50 5.31 5.63
CA LYS A 98 -5.81 4.91 6.87
C LYS A 98 -4.34 4.60 6.63
N VAL A 99 -4.02 3.78 5.61
CA VAL A 99 -2.63 3.45 5.26
C VAL A 99 -1.86 4.72 4.88
N LYS A 100 -2.42 5.56 4.01
CA LYS A 100 -1.78 6.83 3.62
C LYS A 100 -1.49 7.76 4.79
N ARG A 101 -2.36 7.79 5.80
CA ARG A 101 -2.13 8.58 7.01
C ARG A 101 -0.93 8.06 7.79
N HIS A 102 -0.86 6.75 8.04
CA HIS A 102 0.18 6.15 8.89
C HIS A 102 1.56 6.02 8.22
N ILE A 103 1.65 6.10 6.89
CA ILE A 103 2.94 6.04 6.18
C ILE A 103 3.54 7.42 5.88
N LYS A 104 2.77 8.50 6.07
CA LYS A 104 3.23 9.88 5.88
C LYS A 104 4.06 10.38 7.07
N ASP A 105 3.80 9.84 8.25
CA ASP A 105 4.61 10.00 9.46
C ASP A 105 5.84 9.08 9.39
#